data_AF-A0A852VS75-F1
#
_entry.id   AF-A0A852VS75-F1
#
_cell.length_a   1.000
_cell.length_b   1.000
_cell.length_c   1.000
_cell.angle_alpha   90.00
_cell.angle_beta   90.00
_cell.angle_gamma   90.00
#
_symmetry.space_group_name_H-M   'P 1'
#
loop_
_entity.id
_entity.type
_entity.pdbx_description
1 polymer ?
#
loop_
_entity_poly.entity_id
_entity_poly.type
_entity_poly.pdbx_seq_one_letter_code
_entity_poly.pdbx_strand_id
1 'polypeptide(L)'
;MTGDATQYQELITLYASYGDEELVGLARGMSDLTEIAQEALRGEMSRRGLKDSAAPERAEAKVLSEDDLADLRAYAALAPAECVFEYQDGYGAAAASLALKEAGIESTVLTDDGTPMDTRGPRVVVAPEDAQDAAALLSQPLAKRFRKALEEAMPEEFAVPACPKCGSHETVLEAVEPANLWRCDECDHDWHEDDVSPEG
;
A
#
# COMPACT_ATOMS: atom_id res chain seq x y z
N MET A 1 -33.37 -18.70 -36.57
CA MET A 1 -32.27 -18.19 -35.74
C MET A 1 -32.57 -16.74 -35.35
N THR A 2 -33.57 -16.53 -34.50
CA THR A 2 -34.04 -15.20 -34.03
C THR A 2 -34.03 -15.09 -32.50
N GLY A 3 -33.66 -16.17 -31.79
CA GLY A 3 -33.59 -16.22 -30.32
C GLY A 3 -32.50 -15.30 -29.78
N ASP A 4 -31.31 -15.37 -30.36
CA ASP A 4 -30.12 -14.64 -29.89
C ASP A 4 -30.29 -13.11 -29.97
N ALA A 5 -30.93 -12.61 -31.03
CA ALA A 5 -31.22 -11.18 -31.17
C ALA A 5 -32.26 -10.68 -30.16
N THR A 6 -33.23 -11.52 -29.80
CA THR A 6 -34.25 -11.17 -28.79
C THR A 6 -33.62 -11.18 -27.39
N GLN A 7 -32.80 -12.19 -27.11
CA GLN A 7 -32.05 -12.32 -25.86
C GLN A 7 -31.08 -11.15 -25.64
N TYR A 8 -30.38 -10.72 -26.69
CA TYR A 8 -29.50 -9.55 -26.62
C TYR A 8 -30.26 -8.26 -26.26
N GLN A 9 -31.44 -8.05 -26.87
CA GLN A 9 -32.28 -6.88 -26.60
C GLN A 9 -32.81 -6.85 -25.15
N GLU A 10 -33.18 -8.02 -24.61
CA GLU A 10 -33.60 -8.18 -23.21
C GLU A 10 -32.45 -7.86 -22.25
N LEU A 11 -31.24 -8.35 -22.54
CA LEU A 11 -30.05 -8.09 -21.73
C LEU A 11 -29.65 -6.62 -21.72
N ILE A 12 -29.72 -5.92 -22.86
CA ILE A 12 -29.51 -4.47 -22.90
C ILE A 12 -30.53 -3.75 -22.02
N THR A 13 -31.80 -4.13 -22.09
CA THR A 13 -32.86 -3.49 -21.30
C THR A 13 -32.64 -3.75 -19.81
N LEU A 14 -32.22 -4.96 -19.45
CA LEU A 14 -31.90 -5.34 -18.09
C LEU A 14 -30.72 -4.53 -17.54
N TYR A 15 -29.60 -4.50 -18.26
CA TYR A 15 -28.40 -3.76 -17.82
C TYR A 15 -28.61 -2.24 -17.83
N ALA A 16 -29.44 -1.73 -18.74
CA ALA A 16 -29.83 -0.32 -18.71
C ALA A 16 -30.60 0.04 -17.43
N SER A 17 -31.26 -0.93 -16.77
CA SER A 17 -31.96 -0.71 -15.50
C SER A 17 -31.05 -0.76 -14.27
N TYR A 18 -29.84 -1.30 -14.39
CA TYR A 18 -28.89 -1.43 -13.28
C TYR A 18 -28.14 -0.11 -13.03
N GLY A 19 -27.79 0.11 -11.77
CA GLY A 19 -26.91 1.20 -11.36
C GLY A 19 -25.46 0.95 -11.78
N ASP A 20 -24.66 2.02 -11.81
CA ASP A 20 -23.26 1.94 -12.26
C ASP A 20 -22.41 1.01 -11.37
N GLU A 21 -22.64 1.00 -10.06
CA GLU A 21 -21.98 0.08 -9.11
C GLU A 21 -22.33 -1.38 -9.37
N GLU A 22 -23.60 -1.67 -9.69
CA GLU A 22 -24.08 -3.01 -9.99
C GLU A 22 -23.49 -3.54 -11.31
N LEU A 23 -23.37 -2.67 -12.32
CA LEU A 23 -22.74 -3.01 -13.61
C LEU A 23 -21.24 -3.29 -13.46
N VAL A 24 -20.53 -2.48 -12.66
CA VAL A 24 -19.11 -2.71 -12.33
C VAL A 24 -18.95 -4.01 -11.54
N GLY A 25 -19.84 -4.30 -10.59
CA GLY A 25 -19.84 -5.55 -9.84
C GLY A 25 -20.04 -6.77 -10.75
N LEU A 26 -20.97 -6.69 -11.70
CA LEU A 26 -21.23 -7.75 -12.67
C LEU A 26 -20.04 -7.96 -13.62
N ALA A 27 -19.35 -6.88 -14.01
CA ALA A 27 -18.18 -6.93 -14.87
C ALA A 27 -17.00 -7.69 -14.23
N ARG A 28 -16.86 -7.66 -12.90
CA ARG A 28 -15.85 -8.45 -12.17
C ARG A 28 -16.05 -9.97 -12.33
N GLY A 29 -17.29 -10.41 -12.55
CA GLY A 29 -17.65 -11.81 -12.81
C GLY A 29 -17.92 -12.11 -14.29
N MET A 30 -17.42 -11.30 -15.22
CA MET A 30 -17.80 -11.38 -16.64
C MET A 30 -17.52 -12.75 -17.29
N SER A 31 -16.56 -13.52 -16.77
CA SER A 31 -16.25 -14.88 -17.22
C SER A 31 -17.38 -15.89 -17.01
N ASP A 32 -18.27 -15.64 -16.04
CA ASP A 32 -19.40 -16.53 -15.72
C ASP A 32 -20.64 -16.25 -16.57
N LEU A 33 -20.61 -15.17 -17.37
CA LEU A 33 -21.70 -14.77 -18.26
C LEU A 33 -21.58 -15.42 -19.63
N THR A 34 -22.74 -15.62 -20.28
CA THR A 34 -22.79 -16.07 -21.68
C THR A 34 -22.19 -15.02 -22.62
N GLU A 35 -21.66 -15.41 -23.78
CA GLU A 35 -21.01 -14.47 -24.73
C GLU A 35 -21.91 -13.27 -25.10
N ILE A 36 -23.21 -13.54 -25.34
CA ILE A 36 -24.21 -12.50 -25.65
C ILE A 36 -24.40 -11.54 -24.46
N ALA A 37 -24.37 -12.05 -23.22
CA ALA A 37 -24.47 -11.24 -22.01
C ALA A 37 -23.22 -10.41 -21.75
N GLN A 38 -22.04 -10.94 -22.05
CA GLN A 38 -20.79 -10.18 -21.98
C GLN A 38 -20.78 -9.04 -23.01
N GLU A 39 -21.24 -9.30 -24.23
CA GLU A 39 -21.31 -8.29 -25.30
C GLU A 39 -22.29 -7.16 -24.95
N ALA A 40 -23.47 -7.50 -24.42
CA ALA A 40 -24.46 -6.52 -23.97
C ALA A 40 -23.93 -5.68 -22.78
N LEU A 41 -23.25 -6.30 -21.81
CA LEU A 41 -22.67 -5.62 -20.65
C LEU A 41 -21.54 -4.67 -21.06
N ARG A 42 -20.62 -5.12 -21.92
CA ARG A 42 -19.54 -4.27 -22.46
C ARG A 42 -20.09 -3.07 -23.21
N GLY A 43 -21.18 -3.25 -23.97
CA GLY A 43 -21.87 -2.18 -24.67
C GLY A 43 -22.42 -1.13 -23.72
N GLU A 44 -23.09 -1.54 -22.64
CA GLU A 44 -23.65 -0.62 -21.65
C GLU A 44 -22.57 0.07 -20.81
N MET A 45 -21.52 -0.65 -20.39
CA MET A 45 -20.34 -0.08 -19.70
C MET A 45 -19.64 0.97 -20.57
N SER A 46 -19.43 0.68 -21.85
CA SER A 46 -18.83 1.61 -22.82
C SER A 46 -19.70 2.84 -23.06
N ARG A 47 -21.02 2.66 -23.15
CA ARG A 47 -21.99 3.75 -23.33
C ARG A 47 -21.99 4.71 -22.13
N ARG A 48 -21.81 4.20 -20.91
CA ARG A 48 -21.75 5.00 -19.68
C ARG A 48 -20.36 5.54 -19.37
N GLY A 49 -19.33 5.14 -20.13
CA GLY A 49 -17.95 5.50 -19.85
C GLY A 49 -17.43 4.88 -18.55
N LEU A 50 -18.08 3.82 -18.06
CA LEU A 50 -17.65 3.05 -16.91
C LEU A 50 -16.45 2.23 -17.38
N LYS A 51 -15.25 2.76 -17.12
CA LYS A 51 -14.04 1.96 -17.23
C LYS A 51 -14.12 0.90 -16.16
N ASP A 52 -13.84 -0.35 -16.54
CA ASP A 52 -13.36 -1.36 -15.60
C ASP A 52 -12.06 -0.80 -14.99
N SER A 53 -12.22 0.07 -14.00
CA SER A 53 -11.28 0.17 -12.94
C SER A 53 -11.40 -1.15 -12.22
N ALA A 54 -10.68 -2.15 -12.75
CA ALA A 54 -9.91 -3.05 -11.92
C ALA A 54 -8.95 -2.18 -11.08
N ALA A 55 -9.52 -1.36 -10.20
CA ALA A 55 -8.86 -0.99 -8.98
C ALA A 55 -8.72 -2.34 -8.28
N PRO A 56 -7.50 -2.78 -7.97
CA PRO A 56 -7.37 -3.91 -7.07
C PRO A 56 -8.22 -3.55 -5.85
N GLU A 57 -9.14 -4.43 -5.48
CA GLU A 57 -9.78 -4.33 -4.18
C GLU A 57 -8.64 -4.05 -3.21
N ARG A 58 -8.79 -2.94 -2.47
CA ARG A 58 -7.84 -2.49 -1.47
C ARG A 58 -7.67 -3.70 -0.54
N ALA A 59 -6.63 -4.50 -0.77
CA ALA A 59 -6.39 -5.70 -0.01
C ALA A 59 -6.32 -5.21 1.43
N GLU A 60 -7.31 -5.61 2.24
CA GLU A 60 -7.22 -5.41 3.67
C GLU A 60 -5.85 -5.97 4.03
N ALA A 61 -4.99 -5.12 4.58
CA ALA A 61 -3.61 -5.47 4.87
C ALA A 61 -3.65 -6.68 5.79
N LYS A 62 -3.52 -7.88 5.20
CA LYS A 62 -3.59 -9.13 5.93
C LYS A 62 -2.39 -9.08 6.84
N VAL A 63 -2.63 -9.01 8.15
CA VAL A 63 -1.56 -9.08 9.14
C VAL A 63 -0.96 -10.47 9.01
N LEU A 64 0.16 -10.54 8.30
CA LEU A 64 0.88 -11.79 8.06
C LEU A 64 1.38 -12.30 9.41
N SER A 65 1.15 -13.58 9.69
CA SER A 65 1.70 -14.21 10.89
C SER A 65 3.23 -14.28 10.81
N GLU A 66 3.92 -14.46 11.94
CA GLU A 66 5.37 -14.66 11.93
C GLU A 66 5.78 -15.89 11.10
N ASP A 67 4.93 -16.91 11.03
CA ASP A 67 5.13 -18.08 10.17
C ASP A 67 5.00 -17.71 8.68
N ASP A 68 4.00 -16.90 8.30
CA ASP A 68 3.86 -16.39 6.92
C ASP A 68 5.09 -15.54 6.51
N LEU A 69 5.61 -14.72 7.42
CA LEU A 69 6.82 -13.93 7.20
C LEU A 69 8.08 -14.81 7.11
N ALA A 70 8.15 -15.91 7.86
CA ALA A 70 9.24 -16.87 7.79
C ALA A 70 9.22 -17.64 6.46
N ASP A 71 8.04 -18.03 5.98
CA ASP A 71 7.86 -18.68 4.69
C ASP A 71 8.19 -17.75 3.53
N LEU A 72 7.80 -16.47 3.61
CA LEU A 72 8.19 -15.45 2.63
C LEU A 72 9.70 -15.17 2.63
N ARG A 73 10.37 -15.19 3.79
CA ARG A 73 11.84 -15.09 3.88
C ARG A 73 12.54 -16.30 3.28
N ALA A 74 12.03 -17.51 3.56
CA ALA A 74 12.54 -18.74 2.97
C ALA A 74 12.35 -18.77 1.44
N TYR A 75 11.19 -18.29 0.97
CA TYR A 75 10.91 -18.10 -0.45
C TYR A 75 11.87 -17.08 -1.07
N ALA A 76 12.10 -15.94 -0.43
CA ALA A 76 12.97 -14.89 -0.92
C ALA A 76 14.47 -15.29 -0.97
N ALA A 77 14.90 -16.28 -0.17
CA ALA A 77 16.22 -16.90 -0.31
C ALA A 77 16.34 -17.84 -1.51
N LEU A 78 15.21 -18.37 -1.99
CA LEU A 78 15.10 -19.30 -3.12
C LEU A 78 14.50 -18.63 -4.38
N ALA A 79 14.09 -17.37 -4.27
CA ALA A 79 13.37 -16.65 -5.31
C ALA A 79 14.28 -16.49 -6.54
N PRO A 80 13.74 -16.73 -7.75
CA PRO A 80 14.48 -16.48 -8.99
C PRO A 80 14.95 -15.01 -9.05
N ALA A 81 16.10 -14.76 -9.67
CA ALA A 81 16.69 -13.42 -9.71
C ALA A 81 15.76 -12.35 -10.35
N GLU A 82 14.85 -12.76 -11.24
CA GLU A 82 13.83 -11.90 -11.84
C GLU A 82 12.76 -11.40 -10.84
N CYS A 83 12.61 -12.07 -9.70
CA CYS A 83 11.69 -11.70 -8.63
C CYS A 83 12.36 -10.87 -7.53
N VAL A 84 13.67 -10.61 -7.65
CA VAL A 84 14.50 -9.96 -6.61
C VAL A 84 15.07 -8.66 -7.13
N PHE A 85 14.77 -7.56 -6.44
CA PHE A 85 15.25 -6.23 -6.76
C PHE A 85 16.18 -5.74 -5.66
N GLU A 86 17.46 -5.58 -5.97
CA GLU A 86 18.49 -5.15 -5.02
C GLU A 86 18.61 -3.62 -4.94
N TYR A 87 18.82 -3.12 -3.72
CA TYR A 87 18.97 -1.70 -3.42
C TYR A 87 20.24 -1.46 -2.61
N GLN A 88 20.78 -0.24 -2.74
CA GLN A 88 21.98 0.18 -2.02
C GLN A 88 21.73 0.35 -0.52
N ASP A 89 20.52 0.76 -0.14
CA ASP A 89 20.13 1.05 1.23
C ASP A 89 18.68 0.62 1.50
N GLY A 90 18.31 0.57 2.78
CA GLY A 90 16.97 0.16 3.20
C GLY A 90 15.91 1.16 2.77
N TYR A 91 16.31 2.41 2.55
CA TYR A 91 15.44 3.48 2.07
C TYR A 91 14.95 3.21 0.64
N GLY A 92 15.85 2.83 -0.26
CA GLY A 92 15.51 2.46 -1.64
C GLY A 92 14.59 1.25 -1.70
N ALA A 93 14.85 0.24 -0.86
CA ALA A 93 14.01 -0.96 -0.78
C ALA A 93 12.60 -0.65 -0.23
N ALA A 94 12.50 0.18 0.81
CA ALA A 94 11.22 0.61 1.36
C ALA A 94 10.41 1.45 0.35
N ALA A 95 11.06 2.38 -0.33
CA ALA A 95 10.42 3.21 -1.36
C ALA A 95 9.87 2.36 -2.52
N ALA A 96 10.63 1.34 -2.95
CA ALA A 96 10.19 0.41 -3.97
C ALA A 96 9.02 -0.48 -3.52
N SER A 97 9.04 -0.98 -2.29
CA SER A 97 7.93 -1.77 -1.74
C SER A 97 6.65 -0.94 -1.64
N LEU A 98 6.74 0.33 -1.22
CA LEU A 98 5.59 1.24 -1.21
C LEU A 98 5.03 1.45 -2.62
N ALA A 99 5.90 1.68 -3.60
CA ALA A 99 5.51 1.84 -5.01
C ALA A 99 4.77 0.61 -5.57
N LEU A 100 5.27 -0.58 -5.27
CA LEU A 100 4.64 -1.84 -5.65
C LEU A 100 3.26 -1.96 -5.00
N LYS A 101 3.17 -1.64 -3.71
CA LYS A 101 1.90 -1.66 -2.97
C LYS A 101 0.87 -0.69 -3.55
N GLU A 102 1.27 0.51 -3.96
CA GLU A 102 0.37 1.46 -4.64
C GLU A 102 -0.13 0.94 -6.00
N ALA A 103 0.69 0.13 -6.68
CA ALA A 103 0.32 -0.55 -7.91
C ALA A 103 -0.49 -1.84 -7.67
N GLY A 104 -0.73 -2.22 -6.40
CA GLY A 104 -1.44 -3.45 -6.04
C GLY A 104 -0.57 -4.72 -6.08
N ILE A 105 0.76 -4.57 -6.17
CA ILE A 105 1.72 -5.68 -6.18
C ILE A 105 2.17 -5.94 -4.75
N GLU A 106 1.97 -7.17 -4.28
CA GLU A 106 2.49 -7.59 -2.98
C GLU A 106 4.00 -7.75 -3.03
N SER A 107 4.69 -7.23 -2.01
CA SER A 107 6.15 -7.26 -1.94
C SER A 107 6.64 -7.40 -0.51
N THR A 108 7.79 -8.06 -0.35
CA THR A 108 8.48 -8.24 0.93
C THR A 108 9.84 -7.57 0.88
N VAL A 109 10.12 -6.71 1.86
CA VAL A 109 11.45 -6.09 2.03
C VAL A 109 12.30 -6.99 2.92
N LEU A 110 13.48 -7.37 2.42
CA LEU A 110 14.52 -8.03 3.18
C LEU A 110 15.68 -7.06 3.41
N THR A 111 15.95 -6.73 4.66
CA THR A 111 17.10 -5.91 5.07
C THR A 111 18.25 -6.75 5.64
N ASP A 112 17.97 -8.01 5.97
CA ASP A 112 18.92 -9.01 6.46
C ASP A 112 18.35 -10.40 6.17
N ASP A 113 19.19 -11.30 5.67
CA ASP A 113 18.86 -12.72 5.44
C ASP A 113 18.89 -13.56 6.71
N GLY A 114 19.17 -12.94 7.87
CA GLY A 114 19.35 -13.60 9.14
C GLY A 114 20.68 -14.35 9.23
N THR A 115 21.62 -14.08 8.31
CA THR A 115 22.98 -14.63 8.38
C THR A 115 23.96 -13.54 8.80
N PRO A 116 24.79 -13.78 9.84
CA PRO A 116 25.69 -12.78 10.41
C PRO A 116 26.81 -12.30 9.47
N MET A 117 26.84 -12.77 8.22
CA MET A 117 27.80 -12.41 7.17
C MET A 117 27.11 -12.10 5.83
N ASP A 118 25.82 -11.79 5.82
CA ASP A 118 25.18 -11.35 4.59
C ASP A 118 25.76 -9.99 4.16
N THR A 119 26.48 -9.99 3.04
CA THR A 119 27.04 -8.78 2.43
C THR A 119 26.10 -8.19 1.39
N ARG A 120 24.93 -8.79 1.16
CA ARG A 120 23.96 -8.29 0.20
C ARG A 120 23.26 -7.07 0.79
N GLY A 121 23.01 -6.10 -0.08
CA GLY A 121 22.22 -4.93 0.28
C GLY A 121 20.75 -5.29 0.46
N PRO A 122 19.95 -4.37 1.01
CA PRO A 122 18.52 -4.53 1.15
C PRO A 122 17.84 -4.83 -0.19
N ARG A 123 16.83 -5.69 -0.18
CA ARG A 123 16.18 -6.16 -1.42
C ARG A 123 14.69 -6.33 -1.26
N VAL A 124 13.99 -6.21 -2.37
CA VAL A 124 12.55 -6.39 -2.46
C VAL A 124 12.26 -7.64 -3.27
N VAL A 125 11.41 -8.51 -2.72
CA VAL A 125 10.96 -9.72 -3.40
C VAL A 125 9.47 -9.63 -3.67
N VAL A 126 9.09 -10.03 -4.88
CA VAL A 126 7.69 -10.09 -5.36
C VAL A 126 7.34 -11.52 -5.75
N ALA A 127 6.04 -11.79 -5.90
CA ALA A 127 5.59 -13.07 -6.42
C ALA A 127 5.99 -13.23 -7.92
N PRO A 128 6.22 -14.46 -8.41
CA PRO A 128 6.59 -14.72 -9.81
C PRO A 128 5.60 -14.16 -10.82
N GLU A 129 4.31 -14.23 -10.52
CA GLU A 129 3.24 -13.69 -11.34
C GLU A 129 3.37 -12.17 -11.54
N ASP A 130 3.91 -11.46 -10.55
CA ASP A 130 4.06 -10.01 -10.56
C ASP A 130 5.47 -9.56 -10.96
N ALA A 131 6.42 -10.47 -11.16
CA ALA A 131 7.83 -10.14 -11.40
C ALA A 131 8.02 -9.25 -12.64
N GLN A 132 7.28 -9.52 -13.70
CA GLN A 132 7.37 -8.74 -14.94
C GLN A 132 6.77 -7.34 -14.78
N ASP A 133 5.64 -7.23 -14.08
CA ASP A 133 4.97 -5.95 -13.84
C ASP A 133 5.76 -5.11 -12.84
N ALA A 134 6.30 -5.72 -11.78
CA ALA A 134 7.22 -5.10 -10.85
C ALA A 134 8.47 -4.58 -11.55
N ALA A 135 9.06 -5.36 -12.45
CA ALA A 135 10.22 -4.93 -13.23
C ALA A 135 9.88 -3.75 -14.16
N ALA A 136 8.73 -3.77 -14.82
CA ALA A 136 8.25 -2.67 -15.68
C ALA A 136 7.94 -1.40 -14.87
N LEU A 137 7.42 -1.55 -13.66
CA LEU A 137 7.13 -0.48 -12.73
C LEU A 137 8.46 0.13 -12.23
N LEU A 138 9.32 -0.67 -11.61
CA LEU A 138 10.56 -0.24 -10.96
C LEU A 138 11.64 0.27 -11.95
N SER A 139 11.59 -0.12 -13.22
CA SER A 139 12.50 0.37 -14.28
C SER A 139 12.14 1.77 -14.80
N GLN A 140 10.93 2.27 -14.55
CA GLN A 140 10.54 3.64 -14.87
C GLN A 140 11.23 4.63 -13.91
N PRO A 141 11.25 5.95 -14.21
CA PRO A 141 11.78 6.99 -13.29
C PRO A 141 10.98 7.18 -11.98
N LEU A 142 10.35 6.10 -11.53
CA LEU A 142 9.74 5.84 -10.24
C LEU A 142 10.73 6.10 -9.07
N ALA A 143 12.02 5.82 -9.26
CA ALA A 143 13.08 6.10 -8.27
C ALA A 143 13.18 7.58 -7.82
N LYS A 144 12.63 8.54 -8.60
CA LYS A 144 12.55 9.96 -8.19
C LYS A 144 11.19 10.36 -7.62
N ARG A 145 10.10 9.73 -8.04
CA ARG A 145 8.74 10.09 -7.60
C ARG A 145 8.46 9.64 -6.17
N PHE A 146 8.94 8.47 -5.76
CA PHE A 146 8.71 8.01 -4.37
C PHE A 146 9.70 8.54 -3.36
N ARG A 147 10.91 8.92 -3.77
CA ARG A 147 11.81 9.64 -2.85
C ARG A 147 11.10 10.90 -2.32
N LYS A 148 10.41 11.62 -3.21
CA LYS A 148 9.58 12.77 -2.83
C LYS A 148 8.35 12.39 -2.01
N ALA A 149 7.58 11.39 -2.42
CA ALA A 149 6.38 10.97 -1.67
C ALA A 149 6.72 10.43 -0.26
N LEU A 150 7.88 9.78 -0.12
CA LEU A 150 8.38 9.29 1.16
C LEU A 150 8.98 10.43 1.99
N GLU A 151 9.72 11.37 1.39
CA GLU A 151 10.12 12.64 2.05
C GLU A 151 8.90 13.42 2.58
N GLU A 152 7.78 13.42 1.82
CA GLU A 152 6.52 14.05 2.23
C GLU A 152 5.72 13.21 3.25
N ALA A 153 5.91 11.88 3.26
CA ALA A 153 5.25 10.96 4.18
C ALA A 153 6.09 10.63 5.42
N MET A 154 7.33 11.11 5.51
CA MET A 154 8.09 11.10 6.75
C MET A 154 7.35 12.03 7.71
N PRO A 155 6.78 11.52 8.82
CA PRO A 155 6.31 12.41 9.86
C PRO A 155 7.50 13.27 10.27
N GLU A 156 7.29 14.60 10.33
CA GLU A 156 8.30 15.51 10.88
C GLU A 156 8.79 14.90 12.20
N GLU A 157 10.12 14.86 12.39
CA GLU A 157 10.74 14.27 13.58
C GLU A 157 9.97 14.77 14.82
N PHE A 158 9.43 13.83 15.59
CA PHE A 158 8.67 14.15 16.79
C PHE A 158 9.57 14.94 17.75
N ALA A 159 9.31 16.23 17.86
CA ALA A 159 10.12 17.14 18.67
C ALA A 159 9.75 16.96 20.15
N VAL A 160 10.65 16.33 20.91
CA VAL A 160 10.51 16.19 22.36
C VAL A 160 10.68 17.58 23.01
N PRO A 161 9.69 18.06 23.79
CA PRO A 161 9.75 19.39 24.38
C PRO A 161 10.81 19.46 25.48
N ALA A 162 11.48 20.62 25.58
CA ALA A 162 12.32 20.94 26.72
C ALA A 162 11.45 21.29 27.94
N CYS A 163 11.93 20.96 29.14
CA CYS A 163 11.24 21.30 30.37
C CYS A 163 11.11 22.82 30.52
N PRO A 164 9.90 23.38 30.73
CA PRO A 164 9.70 24.83 30.86
C PRO A 164 10.35 25.43 32.12
N LYS A 165 10.73 24.59 33.09
CA LYS A 165 11.28 25.03 34.38
C LYS A 165 12.80 25.04 34.42
N CYS A 166 13.46 24.02 33.86
CA CYS A 166 14.93 23.89 33.89
C CYS A 166 15.59 23.91 32.52
N GLY A 167 14.82 23.80 31.43
CA GLY A 167 15.34 23.74 30.06
C GLY A 167 15.96 22.40 29.65
N SER A 168 15.84 21.35 30.48
CA SER A 168 16.36 20.02 30.15
C SER A 168 15.56 19.36 29.03
N HIS A 169 16.24 18.59 28.17
CA HIS A 169 15.65 17.75 27.13
C HIS A 169 15.37 16.32 27.62
N GLU A 170 15.74 15.98 28.86
CA GLU A 170 15.45 14.69 29.50
C GLU A 170 13.99 14.72 30.01
N THR A 171 13.05 14.58 29.07
CA THR A 171 11.61 14.65 29.34
C THR A 171 10.92 13.37 28.92
N VAL A 172 9.97 12.92 29.74
CA VAL A 172 9.24 11.67 29.61
C VAL A 172 7.77 11.97 29.38
N LEU A 173 7.18 11.36 28.35
CA LEU A 173 5.74 11.41 28.10
C LEU A 173 5.03 10.40 28.99
N GLU A 174 4.27 10.88 29.97
CA GLU A 174 3.58 10.02 30.95
C GLU A 174 2.15 9.65 30.52
N ALA A 175 1.45 10.56 29.83
CA ALA A 175 0.10 10.32 29.33
C ALA A 175 -0.16 11.15 28.05
N VAL A 176 -1.13 10.71 27.26
CA VAL A 176 -1.50 11.32 25.96
C VAL A 176 -2.95 11.78 25.88
N GLU A 177 -3.79 11.44 26.86
CA GLU A 177 -5.21 11.83 26.91
C GLU A 177 -5.55 12.45 28.28
N PRO A 178 -6.30 13.58 28.33
CA PRO A 178 -6.85 14.35 27.21
C PRO A 178 -5.84 15.25 26.48
N ALA A 179 -4.61 15.39 27.00
CA ALA A 179 -3.49 16.10 26.40
C ALA A 179 -2.18 15.42 26.80
N ASN A 180 -1.09 15.69 26.08
CA ASN A 180 0.23 15.16 26.42
C ASN A 180 0.69 15.72 27.78
N LEU A 181 0.87 14.82 28.76
CA LEU A 181 1.45 15.11 30.07
C LEU A 181 2.92 14.70 30.04
N TRP A 182 3.78 15.69 30.26
CA TRP A 182 5.22 15.54 30.26
C TRP A 182 5.77 15.64 31.68
N ARG A 183 6.80 14.85 31.99
CA ARG A 183 7.58 14.95 33.24
C ARG A 183 9.05 15.14 32.90
N CYS A 184 9.73 16.05 33.60
CA CYS A 184 11.18 16.21 33.49
C CYS A 184 11.91 15.29 34.46
N ASP A 185 12.87 14.50 33.99
CA ASP A 185 13.66 13.61 34.84
C ASP A 185 14.70 14.36 35.69
N GLU A 186 15.10 15.58 35.32
CA GLU A 186 16.06 16.36 36.10
C GLU A 186 15.43 17.13 37.27
N CYS A 187 14.22 17.66 37.09
CA CYS A 187 13.60 18.55 38.08
C CYS A 187 12.23 18.09 38.58
N ASP A 188 11.79 16.90 38.14
CA ASP A 188 10.51 16.26 38.47
C ASP A 188 9.29 17.17 38.26
N HIS A 189 9.41 18.12 37.32
CA HIS A 189 8.30 19.00 36.96
C HIS A 189 7.42 18.32 35.93
N ASP A 190 6.13 18.23 36.23
CA ASP A 190 5.07 17.84 35.31
C ASP A 190 4.41 19.06 34.64
N TRP A 191 4.11 18.95 33.35
CA TRP A 191 3.35 19.97 32.60
C TRP A 191 2.53 19.35 31.46
N HIS A 192 1.42 20.00 31.09
CA HIS A 192 0.66 19.65 29.90
C HIS A 192 1.15 20.46 28.70
N GLU A 193 1.13 19.86 27.52
CA GLU A 193 1.55 20.53 26.29
C GLU A 193 0.69 21.77 25.97
N ASP A 194 -0.60 21.76 26.33
CA ASP A 194 -1.51 22.92 26.19
C ASP A 194 -1.16 24.10 27.11
N ASP A 195 -0.40 23.88 28.20
CA ASP A 195 0.02 24.94 29.11
C ASP A 195 1.25 25.72 28.60
N VAL A 196 1.94 25.18 27.59
CA VAL A 196 3.10 25.84 26.97
C VAL A 196 2.59 26.71 25.82
N SER A 197 2.33 27.99 26.12
CA SER A 197 2.03 28.98 25.07
C SER A 197 3.18 29.00 24.05
N PRO A 198 2.92 28.82 22.74
CA PRO A 198 3.94 28.93 21.72
C PRO A 198 4.28 30.42 21.54
N GLU A 199 5.28 30.92 22.27
CA GLU A 199 5.89 32.21 21.93
C GLU A 199 6.94 31.99 20.83
N GLY A 200 6.56 32.35 19.60
CA GLY A 200 7.40 33.05 18.60
C GLY A 200 8.51 32.28 17.93
#